data_AF-A0AAT9I044-F1
#
_entry.id   AF-A0AAT9I044-F1
#
_cell.length_a   1.000
_cell.length_b   1.000
_cell.length_c   1.000
_cell.angle_alpha   90.00
_cell.angle_beta   90.00
_cell.angle_gamma   90.00
#
_symmetry.space_group_name_H-M   'P 1'
#
loop_
_entity.id
_entity.type
_entity.pdbx_description
1 polymer ?
#
loop_
_entity_poly.entity_id
_entity_poly.type
_entity_poly.pdbx_seq_one_letter_code
_entity_poly.pdbx_strand_id
1 'polypeptide(L)'
;MPDQSISQVRTPNRPRRSKGTGPPPTASPDAGCSARPVPPGSSSGRPAGPWDMRRRPRVPPLASVGDSQVLFHVKHQPGITQPLHARGHLIAFDLAPGAGRKEAAALLRRWSDTARRLMAGEPSAQDDTGWPTTPAPPP
;
A
#
# COMPACT_ATOMS: atom_id res chain seq x y z
N MET A 1 35.58 -7.63 -20.78
CA MET A 1 34.98 -8.14 -19.52
C MET A 1 35.59 -7.35 -18.37
N PRO A 2 34.98 -6.25 -17.88
CA PRO A 2 35.43 -5.60 -16.67
C PRO A 2 34.86 -6.31 -15.43
N ASP A 3 35.80 -6.65 -14.56
CA ASP A 3 35.70 -7.25 -13.23
C ASP A 3 34.88 -6.36 -12.27
N GLN A 4 33.76 -6.88 -11.73
CA GLN A 4 32.94 -6.17 -10.75
C GLN A 4 33.47 -6.41 -9.34
N SER A 5 34.34 -5.52 -8.89
CA SER A 5 34.73 -5.41 -7.48
C SER A 5 33.57 -4.88 -6.64
N ILE A 6 32.87 -5.78 -5.94
CA ILE A 6 31.79 -5.42 -5.02
C ILE A 6 32.41 -5.02 -3.68
N SER A 7 32.33 -3.74 -3.34
CA SER A 7 32.67 -3.19 -2.03
C SER A 7 31.84 -3.84 -0.92
N GLN A 8 32.47 -4.70 -0.14
CA GLN A 8 31.96 -5.30 1.10
C GLN A 8 31.74 -4.19 2.16
N VAL A 9 30.48 -3.89 2.47
CA VAL A 9 30.15 -3.04 3.63
C VAL A 9 30.39 -3.85 4.91
N ARG A 10 31.50 -3.53 5.56
CA ARG A 10 31.92 -4.08 6.85
C ARG A 10 31.01 -3.56 7.97
N THR A 11 30.10 -4.41 8.46
CA THR A 11 29.33 -4.14 9.69
C THR A 11 30.23 -4.32 10.91
N PRO A 12 30.31 -3.38 11.87
CA PRO A 12 31.00 -3.64 13.11
C PRO A 12 30.16 -4.51 14.06
N ASN A 13 30.87 -5.50 14.60
CA ASN A 13 30.52 -6.52 15.58
C ASN A 13 29.86 -5.95 16.86
N ARG A 14 28.71 -6.50 17.28
CA ARG A 14 28.10 -6.21 18.59
C ARG A 14 28.39 -7.39 19.54
N PRO A 15 28.89 -7.15 20.77
CA PRO A 15 29.36 -8.23 21.64
C PRO A 15 28.22 -9.13 22.13
N ARG A 16 28.51 -10.43 22.16
CA ARG A 16 27.74 -11.51 22.80
C ARG A 16 27.59 -11.23 24.30
N ARG A 17 26.38 -11.40 24.84
CA ARG A 17 26.16 -11.62 26.27
C ARG A 17 25.67 -13.05 26.49
N SER A 18 26.32 -13.72 27.43
CA SER A 18 26.23 -15.14 27.76
C SER A 18 25.00 -15.50 28.60
N LYS A 19 24.73 -16.81 28.61
CA LYS A 19 23.59 -17.54 29.18
C LYS A 19 23.44 -17.42 30.70
N GLY A 20 22.19 -17.53 31.17
CA GLY A 20 21.83 -17.90 32.53
C GLY A 20 20.51 -18.67 32.54
N THR A 21 20.60 -19.95 32.89
CA THR A 21 19.57 -20.99 32.89
C THR A 21 18.59 -20.84 34.06
N GLY A 22 17.28 -20.98 33.82
CA GLY A 22 16.26 -21.18 34.85
C GLY A 22 15.10 -22.02 34.30
N PRO A 23 14.62 -23.06 35.01
CA PRO A 23 13.54 -23.93 34.54
C PRO A 23 12.18 -23.22 34.56
N PRO A 24 11.22 -23.59 33.68
CA PRO A 24 9.89 -23.00 33.66
C PRO A 24 9.06 -23.49 34.87
N PRO A 25 8.14 -22.66 35.41
CA PRO A 25 7.21 -23.11 36.44
C PRO A 25 6.23 -24.15 35.88
N THR A 26 6.07 -25.22 36.65
CA THR A 26 5.11 -26.32 36.52
C THR A 26 3.67 -25.80 36.53
N ALA A 27 2.93 -26.11 35.46
CA ALA A 27 1.48 -25.96 35.42
C ALA A 27 0.84 -27.23 36.01
N SER A 28 0.11 -27.08 37.12
CA SER A 28 -0.80 -28.12 37.64
C SER A 28 -2.02 -28.27 36.72
N PRO A 29 -2.45 -29.49 36.36
CA PRO A 29 -3.66 -29.74 35.59
C PRO A 29 -4.77 -30.27 36.51
N ASP A 30 -5.66 -29.40 36.98
CA ASP A 30 -6.92 -29.84 37.60
C ASP A 30 -8.08 -29.08 36.96
N ALA A 31 -8.44 -29.51 35.75
CA ALA A 31 -9.71 -29.19 35.14
C ALA A 31 -10.25 -30.49 34.52
N GLY A 32 -11.18 -31.12 35.23
CA GLY A 32 -11.79 -32.38 34.86
C GLY A 32 -12.38 -32.33 33.44
N CYS A 33 -11.78 -33.08 32.53
CA CYS A 33 -12.37 -33.43 31.25
C CYS A 33 -13.58 -34.35 31.48
N SER A 34 -14.75 -33.75 31.72
CA SER A 34 -16.01 -34.47 31.56
C SER A 34 -16.28 -34.68 30.07
N ALA A 35 -15.80 -35.80 29.54
CA ALA A 35 -16.15 -36.29 28.22
C ALA A 35 -17.65 -36.64 28.20
N ARG A 36 -18.48 -35.72 27.71
CA ARG A 36 -19.86 -36.03 27.34
C ARG A 36 -19.85 -36.77 25.99
N PRO A 37 -20.51 -37.93 25.86
CA PRO A 37 -20.66 -38.60 24.58
C PRO A 37 -21.48 -37.73 23.62
N VAL A 38 -20.92 -37.39 22.46
CA VAL A 38 -21.67 -36.82 21.33
C VAL A 38 -22.41 -37.97 20.65
N PRO A 39 -23.75 -37.91 20.50
CA PRO A 39 -24.48 -38.93 19.76
C PRO A 39 -24.03 -38.92 18.28
N PRO A 40 -23.65 -40.07 17.69
CA PRO A 40 -23.38 -40.15 16.27
C PRO A 40 -24.70 -40.04 15.51
N GLY A 41 -24.86 -38.99 14.71
CA GLY A 41 -25.94 -38.94 13.73
C GLY A 41 -26.61 -37.58 13.59
N SER A 42 -26.03 -36.75 12.72
CA SER A 42 -26.76 -36.00 11.68
C SER A 42 -25.74 -35.18 10.91
N SER A 43 -24.88 -35.87 10.14
CA SER A 43 -24.23 -35.22 9.02
C SER A 43 -25.28 -35.00 7.93
N SER A 44 -26.00 -33.89 7.98
CA SER A 44 -26.61 -33.33 6.77
C SER A 44 -25.52 -32.68 5.90
N GLY A 45 -24.44 -33.43 5.65
CA GLY A 45 -23.51 -33.13 4.59
C GLY A 45 -24.20 -33.45 3.29
N ARG A 46 -24.86 -32.46 2.69
CA ARG A 46 -25.18 -32.56 1.26
C ARG A 46 -23.84 -32.69 0.54
N PRO A 47 -23.58 -33.75 -0.25
CA PRO A 47 -22.41 -33.76 -1.10
C PRO A 47 -22.56 -32.59 -2.06
N ALA A 48 -21.69 -31.59 -1.93
CA ALA A 48 -21.47 -30.64 -2.99
C ALA A 48 -20.99 -31.45 -4.19
N GLY A 49 -21.88 -31.64 -5.16
CA GLY A 49 -21.53 -32.30 -6.41
C GLY A 49 -20.43 -31.51 -7.11
N PRO A 50 -19.67 -32.13 -8.01
CA PRO A 50 -18.50 -31.53 -8.69
C PRO A 50 -18.84 -30.37 -9.63
N TRP A 51 -20.07 -29.85 -9.60
CA TRP A 51 -20.61 -28.81 -10.47
C TRP A 51 -21.52 -27.85 -9.72
N ASP A 52 -21.23 -27.42 -8.48
CA ASP A 52 -22.04 -26.36 -7.83
C ASP A 52 -21.95 -25.01 -8.58
N MET A 53 -22.74 -24.91 -9.67
CA MET A 53 -22.87 -23.78 -10.59
C MET A 53 -23.57 -22.57 -9.93
N ARG A 54 -23.90 -22.65 -8.62
CA ARG A 54 -24.58 -21.56 -7.91
C ARG A 54 -23.63 -20.47 -7.43
N ARG A 55 -22.31 -20.69 -7.47
CA ARG A 55 -21.33 -19.59 -7.35
C ARG A 55 -21.06 -18.99 -8.72
N ARG A 56 -21.98 -18.15 -9.19
CA ARG A 56 -21.62 -17.20 -10.26
C ARG A 56 -20.49 -16.31 -9.74
N PRO A 57 -19.36 -16.18 -10.46
CA PRO A 57 -18.33 -15.23 -10.07
C PRO A 57 -18.96 -13.85 -9.99
N ARG A 58 -18.75 -13.16 -8.86
CA ARG A 58 -19.29 -11.83 -8.65
C ARG A 58 -18.58 -10.88 -9.60
N VAL A 59 -19.33 -10.34 -10.56
CA VAL A 59 -18.83 -9.29 -11.45
C VAL A 59 -18.78 -7.98 -10.67
N PRO A 60 -17.63 -7.27 -10.64
CA PRO A 60 -17.57 -5.95 -10.02
C PRO A 60 -18.58 -4.99 -10.67
N PRO A 61 -19.24 -4.11 -9.90
CA PRO A 61 -20.12 -3.10 -10.47
C PRO A 61 -19.31 -2.12 -11.32
N LEU A 62 -19.93 -1.53 -12.35
CA LEU A 62 -19.26 -0.54 -13.20
C LEU A 62 -18.73 0.66 -12.40
N ALA A 63 -19.46 1.07 -11.35
CA ALA A 63 -19.05 2.12 -10.42
C ALA A 63 -17.68 1.86 -9.76
N SER A 64 -17.23 0.60 -9.66
CA SER A 64 -15.91 0.28 -9.11
C SER A 64 -14.75 0.94 -9.85
N VAL A 65 -14.92 1.32 -11.13
CA VAL A 65 -13.90 2.07 -11.87
C VAL A 65 -13.69 3.48 -11.30
N GLY A 66 -14.77 4.14 -10.85
CA GLY A 66 -14.71 5.48 -10.26
C GLY A 66 -14.50 5.48 -8.74
N ASP A 67 -15.02 4.46 -8.04
CA ASP A 67 -14.98 4.39 -6.59
C ASP A 67 -13.67 3.80 -6.03
N SER A 68 -12.87 3.13 -6.87
CA SER A 68 -11.60 2.55 -6.44
C SER A 68 -10.58 3.64 -6.11
N GLN A 69 -10.01 3.59 -4.90
CA GLN A 69 -9.00 4.53 -4.41
C GLN A 69 -7.71 3.84 -4.01
N VAL A 70 -6.58 4.55 -4.17
CA VAL A 70 -5.26 4.10 -3.71
C VAL A 70 -4.81 5.01 -2.57
N LEU A 71 -4.32 4.43 -1.49
CA LEU A 71 -3.84 5.19 -0.33
C LEU A 71 -2.53 5.94 -0.67
N PHE A 72 -2.48 7.23 -0.32
CA PHE A 72 -1.29 8.05 -0.50
C PHE A 72 -0.20 7.77 0.56
N HIS A 73 -0.61 7.56 1.82
CA HIS A 73 0.30 7.32 2.93
C HIS A 73 0.55 5.82 3.14
N VAL A 74 1.55 5.31 2.45
CA VAL A 74 1.98 3.91 2.49
C VAL A 74 3.51 3.83 2.51
N LYS A 75 4.06 2.64 2.75
CA LYS A 75 5.52 2.44 2.78
C LYS A 75 6.20 2.78 1.44
N HIS A 76 5.54 2.49 0.33
CA HIS A 76 6.05 2.70 -1.02
C HIS A 76 5.12 3.63 -1.78
N GLN A 77 5.68 4.54 -2.58
CA GLN A 77 4.87 5.49 -3.35
C GLN A 77 3.87 4.79 -4.26
N PRO A 78 2.65 5.34 -4.41
CA PRO A 78 1.68 4.84 -5.36
C PRO A 78 2.17 5.03 -6.81
N GLY A 79 1.77 4.11 -7.70
CA GLY A 79 2.15 4.08 -9.11
C GLY A 79 3.26 3.08 -9.46
N ILE A 80 3.73 2.28 -8.50
CA ILE A 80 4.80 1.28 -8.73
C ILE A 80 4.23 -0.14 -8.84
N THR A 81 3.49 -0.58 -7.81
CA THR A 81 2.97 -1.96 -7.73
C THR A 81 1.46 -2.05 -7.99
N GLN A 82 0.80 -0.90 -8.15
CA GLN A 82 -0.62 -0.82 -8.46
C GLN A 82 -0.90 -1.43 -9.84
N PRO A 83 -2.12 -1.94 -10.08
CA PRO A 83 -2.54 -2.37 -11.40
C PRO A 83 -2.38 -1.26 -12.44
N LEU A 84 -2.24 -1.63 -13.72
CA LEU A 84 -2.15 -0.66 -14.80
C LEU A 84 -3.38 0.26 -14.83
N HIS A 85 -3.15 1.57 -14.86
CA HIS A 85 -4.19 2.56 -15.06
C HIS A 85 -4.44 2.79 -16.55
N ALA A 86 -5.69 3.05 -16.93
CA ALA A 86 -6.05 3.32 -18.33
C ALA A 86 -5.50 4.65 -18.86
N ARG A 87 -5.06 5.56 -17.98
CA ARG A 87 -4.50 6.87 -18.32
C ARG A 87 -3.24 7.15 -17.49
N GLY A 88 -2.24 7.76 -18.13
CA GLY A 88 -1.00 8.20 -17.49
C GLY A 88 -0.51 9.51 -18.11
N HIS A 89 -0.14 10.46 -17.26
CA HIS A 89 0.50 11.71 -17.66
C HIS A 89 1.91 11.75 -17.06
N LEU A 90 2.92 11.98 -17.90
CA LEU A 90 4.31 12.07 -17.51
C LEU A 90 4.81 13.50 -17.73
N ILE A 91 5.45 14.06 -16.70
CA ILE A 91 5.94 15.45 -16.69
C ILE A 91 7.29 15.51 -15.99
N ALA A 92 8.16 16.40 -16.46
CA ALA A 92 9.43 16.73 -15.84
C ALA A 92 9.49 18.25 -15.63
N PHE A 93 10.17 18.68 -14.55
CA PHE A 93 10.30 20.08 -14.20
C PHE A 93 11.75 20.41 -13.89
N ASP A 94 12.20 21.55 -14.40
CA ASP A 94 13.44 22.18 -13.98
C ASP A 94 13.15 23.19 -12.86
N LEU A 95 14.10 23.33 -11.94
CA LEU A 95 14.05 24.39 -10.94
C LEU A 95 14.41 25.73 -11.61
N ALA A 96 13.64 26.77 -11.27
CA ALA A 96 13.91 28.11 -11.74
C ALA A 96 15.30 28.60 -11.24
N PRO A 97 15.97 29.51 -11.97
CA PRO A 97 17.21 30.11 -11.52
C PRO A 97 17.10 30.68 -10.10
N GLY A 98 18.04 30.34 -9.22
CA GLY A 98 18.04 30.77 -7.82
C GLY A 98 17.12 29.97 -6.88
N ALA A 99 16.31 29.02 -7.40
CA ALA A 99 15.56 28.10 -6.54
C ALA A 99 16.49 27.02 -5.98
N GLY A 100 16.58 26.96 -4.65
CA GLY A 100 17.41 26.01 -3.93
C GLY A 100 16.59 24.99 -3.16
N ARG A 101 17.24 24.39 -2.15
CA ARG A 101 16.66 23.35 -1.29
C ARG A 101 15.36 23.79 -0.60
N LYS A 102 15.29 25.05 -0.18
CA LYS A 102 14.13 25.59 0.55
C LYS A 102 12.91 25.66 -0.36
N GLU A 103 13.09 26.15 -1.57
CA GLU A 103 12.06 26.31 -2.59
C GLU A 103 11.57 24.94 -3.07
N ALA A 104 12.49 24.00 -3.32
CA ALA A 104 12.16 22.62 -3.67
C ALA A 104 11.39 21.90 -2.55
N ALA A 105 11.79 22.06 -1.28
CA ALA A 105 11.07 21.48 -0.16
C ALA A 105 9.65 22.06 -0.01
N ALA A 106 9.48 23.37 -0.23
CA ALA A 106 8.17 24.00 -0.22
C ALA A 106 7.29 23.53 -1.40
N LEU A 107 7.88 23.35 -2.58
CA LEU A 107 7.19 22.80 -3.75
C LEU A 107 6.69 21.37 -3.48
N LEU A 108 7.56 20.48 -3.00
CA LEU A 108 7.20 19.10 -2.70
C LEU A 108 6.14 18.99 -1.60
N ARG A 109 6.16 19.90 -0.60
CA ARG A 109 5.10 19.97 0.42
C ARG A 109 3.75 20.32 -0.19
N ARG A 110 3.69 21.34 -1.06
CA ARG A 110 2.45 21.71 -1.76
C ARG A 110 1.94 20.58 -2.64
N TRP A 111 2.81 19.96 -3.44
CA TRP A 111 2.42 18.83 -4.29
C TRP A 111 1.98 17.60 -3.51
N SER A 112 2.63 17.29 -2.38
CA SER A 112 2.22 16.17 -1.54
C SER A 112 0.83 16.41 -0.93
N ASP A 113 0.50 17.64 -0.52
CA ASP A 113 -0.85 17.96 -0.04
C ASP A 113 -1.89 17.85 -1.16
N THR A 114 -1.58 18.37 -2.34
CA THR A 114 -2.47 18.26 -3.52
C THR A 114 -2.70 16.80 -3.90
N ALA A 115 -1.64 15.99 -4.00
CA ALA A 115 -1.75 14.58 -4.35
C ALA A 115 -2.57 13.80 -3.31
N ARG A 116 -2.34 14.05 -2.02
CA ARG A 116 -3.12 13.45 -0.93
C ARG A 116 -4.62 13.70 -1.06
N ARG A 117 -5.02 14.93 -1.41
CA ARG A 117 -6.44 15.31 -1.58
C ARG A 117 -7.04 14.68 -2.84
N LEU A 118 -6.39 14.86 -3.98
CA LEU A 118 -6.89 14.37 -5.26
C LEU A 118 -7.01 12.83 -5.28
N MET A 119 -6.07 12.12 -4.65
CA MET A 119 -6.14 10.65 -4.54
C MET A 119 -7.25 10.16 -3.60
N ALA A 120 -7.74 11.02 -2.70
CA ALA A 120 -8.91 10.76 -1.86
C ALA A 120 -10.23 11.17 -2.54
N GLY A 121 -10.19 11.67 -3.78
CA GLY A 121 -11.37 12.20 -4.48
C GLY A 121 -11.79 13.59 -3.98
N GLU A 122 -10.95 14.26 -3.20
CA GLU A 122 -11.22 15.60 -2.67
C GLU A 122 -10.71 16.68 -3.64
N PRO A 123 -11.36 17.86 -3.68
CA PRO A 123 -10.87 18.98 -4.49
C PRO A 123 -9.49 19.47 -4.01
N SER A 124 -8.72 20.02 -4.96
CA SER A 124 -7.48 20.74 -4.62
C SER A 124 -7.79 21.93 -3.72
N ALA A 125 -6.88 22.25 -2.80
CA ALA A 125 -7.06 23.38 -1.88
C ALA A 125 -6.93 24.76 -2.54
N GLN A 126 -6.52 24.81 -3.81
CA GLN A 126 -6.29 26.02 -4.57
C GLN A 126 -7.11 25.91 -5.85
N ASP A 127 -7.92 26.93 -6.14
CA ASP A 127 -8.61 27.09 -7.42
C ASP A 127 -7.59 27.28 -8.53
N ASP A 128 -7.96 26.86 -9.75
CA ASP A 128 -7.19 26.81 -10.99
C ASP A 128 -5.88 27.62 -10.97
N THR A 129 -4.76 26.92 -11.20
CA THR A 129 -3.52 27.58 -11.62
C THR A 129 -3.80 28.13 -13.01
N GLY A 130 -4.32 29.36 -13.08
CA GLY A 130 -4.57 30.08 -14.32
C GLY A 130 -3.32 30.00 -15.19
N TRP A 131 -3.40 29.20 -16.26
CA TRP A 131 -2.45 29.27 -17.35
C TRP A 131 -2.52 30.70 -17.89
N PRO A 132 -1.39 31.36 -18.22
CA PRO A 132 -1.47 32.61 -18.93
C PRO A 132 -2.04 32.29 -20.31
N THR A 133 -3.33 32.59 -20.52
CA THR A 133 -3.88 32.72 -21.87
C THR A 133 -3.10 33.81 -22.55
N THR A 134 -2.22 33.45 -23.48
CA THR A 134 -1.62 34.38 -24.41
C THR A 134 -2.75 35.25 -25.00
N PRO A 135 -2.76 36.57 -24.78
CA PRO A 135 -3.80 37.41 -25.35
C PRO A 135 -3.75 37.29 -26.88
N ALA A 136 -4.91 37.06 -27.50
CA ALA A 136 -5.03 36.98 -28.95
C ALA A 136 -4.50 38.30 -29.59
N PRO A 137 -3.84 38.24 -30.76
CA PRO A 137 -3.41 39.45 -31.45
C PRO A 137 -4.63 40.30 -31.87
N PRO A 138 -4.49 41.64 -31.88
CA PRO A 138 -5.59 42.53 -32.27
C PRO A 138 -6.00 42.33 -33.74
N PRO A 139 -7.24 42.67 -34.09
CA PRO A 139 -7.83 42.41 -35.41
C PRO A 139 -7.14 43.17 -36.56
#